data_AF-A0A8W8LC09-F1
#
_entry.id   AF-A0A8W8LC09-F1
#
_cell.length_a   1.000
_cell.length_b   1.000
_cell.length_c   1.000
_cell.angle_alpha   90.00
_cell.angle_beta   90.00
_cell.angle_gamma   90.00
#
_symmetry.space_group_name_H-M   'P 1'
#
loop_
_entity.id
_entity.type
_entity.pdbx_description
1 polymer ?
#
loop_
_entity_poly.entity_id
_entity_poly.type
_entity_poly.pdbx_seq_one_letter_code
_entity_poly.pdbx_strand_id
1 'polypeptide(L)'
;MASAVKKMREEDVENYDKRRFCMAILGLCVADAYNTQITLTPLKITNCNAASSGGACFSKAFCDTESFDEGMVLGDVFQTGIKTLKNFAKNGTLPEERRMFLAFDKLLNFLNGEKSIKFNNPQNLHALPETELAVLVANHLMGKLAISSCFLVDKNCTGKRDGCCCGVRSCRMTGEYGDTSIGNLEVWHGHLDMIVNDDLAVGAIENPPDSSGEKSTVEVKANLQRNPKIIAQTIVFSFLQKKRHPEREHFLTPCIGIGNSELIILFYDSEHDVLLESSRVPLFESSVSCKFSYSSILACWLVVNYKIFCSGLVEEFKICKSNFFLHAREKINIYKDELKFQNVNSFQSNEPKLVKVASKVKTSPLMHETEKTILEVLLSLASADAYSNSASGSNSN
;
A
#
# COMPACT_ATOMS: atom_id res chain seq x y z
N MET A 1 -10.33 -28.95 19.50
CA MET A 1 -10.07 -27.54 19.10
C MET A 1 -11.18 -26.96 18.24
N ALA A 2 -11.52 -27.50 17.06
CA ALA A 2 -12.54 -26.94 16.15
C ALA A 2 -13.86 -26.50 16.83
N SER A 3 -14.43 -27.35 17.70
CA SER A 3 -15.65 -27.02 18.47
C SER A 3 -15.52 -25.77 19.38
N ALA A 4 -14.34 -25.51 19.95
CA ALA A 4 -14.10 -24.33 20.78
C ALA A 4 -13.96 -23.06 19.94
N VAL A 5 -13.26 -23.13 18.79
CA VAL A 5 -13.13 -22.00 17.84
C VAL A 5 -14.50 -21.60 17.27
N LYS A 6 -15.36 -22.59 16.98
CA LYS A 6 -16.73 -22.33 16.50
C LYS A 6 -17.59 -21.67 17.57
N LYS A 7 -17.58 -22.19 18.80
CA LYS A 7 -18.40 -21.67 19.91
C LYS A 7 -17.98 -20.26 20.38
N MET A 8 -16.77 -19.80 20.05
CA MET A 8 -16.28 -18.47 20.43
C MET A 8 -16.71 -17.34 19.46
N ARG A 9 -17.49 -17.62 18.42
CA ARG A 9 -17.90 -16.64 17.40
C ARG A 9 -19.40 -16.55 17.12
N GLU A 10 -20.22 -17.35 17.79
CA GLU A 10 -21.69 -17.33 17.62
C GLU A 10 -22.35 -16.15 18.38
N GLU A 11 -21.58 -15.41 19.19
CA GLU A 11 -22.03 -14.20 19.93
C GLU A 11 -21.33 -12.89 19.45
N ASP A 12 -20.27 -12.99 18.62
CA ASP A 12 -19.59 -11.82 18.02
C ASP A 12 -20.40 -11.29 16.81
N VAL A 13 -21.36 -10.42 17.07
CA VAL A 13 -22.13 -9.73 16.02
C VAL A 13 -21.19 -8.92 15.11
N GLU A 14 -21.25 -9.14 13.79
CA GLU A 14 -20.48 -8.39 12.78
C GLU A 14 -20.77 -6.88 12.88
N ASN A 15 -19.89 -6.11 13.52
CA ASN A 15 -20.08 -4.68 13.81
C ASN A 15 -19.36 -3.78 12.78
N TYR A 16 -19.16 -4.28 11.57
CA TYR A 16 -18.60 -3.55 10.44
C TYR A 16 -19.66 -3.28 9.36
N ASP A 17 -19.46 -2.21 8.60
CA ASP A 17 -20.36 -1.84 7.51
C ASP A 17 -20.12 -2.81 6.34
N LYS A 18 -20.90 -3.89 6.30
CA LYS A 18 -20.79 -4.95 5.30
C LYS A 18 -21.01 -4.45 3.87
N ARG A 19 -21.80 -3.39 3.70
CA ARG A 19 -22.01 -2.72 2.42
C ARG A 19 -20.74 -1.98 1.97
N ARG A 20 -20.11 -1.17 2.84
CA ARG A 20 -18.81 -0.54 2.54
C ARG A 20 -17.70 -1.56 2.29
N PHE A 21 -17.69 -2.66 3.04
CA PHE A 21 -16.75 -3.77 2.84
C PHE A 21 -16.89 -4.37 1.44
N CYS A 22 -18.10 -4.76 1.03
CA CYS A 22 -18.37 -5.27 -0.32
C CYS A 22 -18.06 -4.23 -1.43
N MET A 23 -18.38 -2.95 -1.24
CA MET A 23 -18.03 -1.88 -2.19
C MET A 23 -16.51 -1.71 -2.32
N ALA A 24 -15.74 -1.83 -1.24
CA ALA A 24 -14.28 -1.79 -1.30
C ALA A 24 -13.67 -3.04 -1.96
N ILE A 25 -14.31 -4.21 -1.82
CA ILE A 25 -13.93 -5.41 -2.60
C ILE A 25 -14.16 -5.18 -4.10
N LEU A 26 -15.29 -4.59 -4.51
CA LEU A 26 -15.52 -4.22 -5.92
C LEU A 26 -14.46 -3.24 -6.44
N GLY A 27 -14.06 -2.25 -5.63
CA GLY A 27 -12.97 -1.33 -5.97
C GLY A 27 -11.60 -2.00 -6.17
N LEU A 28 -11.40 -3.23 -5.69
CA LEU A 28 -10.20 -4.02 -5.98
C LEU A 28 -10.33 -4.87 -7.25
N CYS A 29 -11.54 -5.08 -7.77
CA CYS A 29 -11.83 -6.07 -8.82
C CYS A 29 -12.29 -5.45 -10.15
N VAL A 30 -12.80 -4.22 -10.17
CA VAL A 30 -13.53 -3.70 -11.34
C VAL A 30 -13.05 -2.31 -11.74
N ALA A 31 -12.83 -2.11 -13.05
CA ALA A 31 -12.56 -0.81 -13.64
C ALA A 31 -13.87 -0.06 -13.94
N ASP A 32 -13.87 1.25 -13.76
CA ASP A 32 -14.99 2.19 -13.95
C ASP A 32 -16.25 1.95 -13.09
N ALA A 33 -16.28 0.91 -12.25
CA ALA A 33 -17.27 0.74 -11.20
C ALA A 33 -16.91 1.54 -9.93
N TYR A 34 -17.49 2.74 -9.83
CA TYR A 34 -17.46 3.64 -8.66
C TYR A 34 -16.11 4.32 -8.36
N ASN A 35 -16.16 5.42 -7.60
CA ASN A 35 -15.00 6.25 -7.20
C ASN A 35 -14.05 5.58 -6.18
N THR A 36 -14.02 4.25 -6.14
CA THR A 36 -13.24 3.43 -5.17
C THR A 36 -12.25 2.49 -5.86
N GLN A 37 -12.11 2.57 -7.19
CA GLN A 37 -11.24 1.68 -7.97
C GLN A 37 -9.74 1.86 -7.65
N ILE A 38 -9.05 0.74 -7.43
CA ILE A 38 -7.61 0.67 -7.25
C ILE A 38 -7.01 -0.09 -8.42
N THR A 39 -6.51 0.66 -9.40
CA THR A 39 -5.86 0.12 -10.61
C THR A 39 -4.35 0.05 -10.41
N LEU A 40 -3.67 -0.73 -11.25
CA LEU A 40 -2.20 -0.79 -11.37
C LEU A 40 -1.82 -0.50 -12.81
N THR A 41 -1.05 0.57 -13.02
CA THR A 41 -0.57 1.02 -14.33
C THR A 41 0.91 0.66 -14.48
N PRO A 42 1.31 -0.11 -15.50
CA PRO A 42 2.71 -0.35 -15.80
C PRO A 42 3.42 0.94 -16.21
N LEU A 43 4.65 1.13 -15.71
CA LEU A 43 5.50 2.27 -15.99
C LEU A 43 6.76 1.87 -16.75
N LYS A 44 7.15 2.72 -17.70
CA LYS A 44 8.34 2.58 -18.55
C LYS A 44 9.30 3.72 -18.24
N ILE A 45 10.47 3.41 -17.72
CA ILE A 45 11.53 4.40 -17.46
C ILE A 45 12.07 4.90 -18.79
N THR A 46 12.00 6.20 -19.02
CA THR A 46 12.58 6.86 -20.20
C THR A 46 14.00 7.33 -19.94
N ASN A 47 14.33 7.71 -18.70
CA ASN A 47 15.63 8.24 -18.29
C ASN A 47 15.80 8.14 -16.76
N CYS A 48 16.96 7.71 -16.25
CA CYS A 48 17.22 7.66 -14.79
C CYS A 48 18.72 7.69 -14.45
N ASN A 49 19.08 8.04 -13.20
CA ASN A 49 20.46 8.00 -12.71
C ASN A 49 20.89 6.68 -12.04
N ALA A 50 20.23 5.56 -12.34
CA ALA A 50 20.54 4.26 -11.73
C ALA A 50 22.00 3.78 -11.93
N ALA A 51 22.63 4.14 -13.05
CA ALA A 51 24.01 3.79 -13.37
C ALA A 51 25.02 4.95 -13.22
N SER A 52 24.67 6.05 -12.53
CA SER A 52 25.56 7.21 -12.40
C SER A 52 26.94 6.83 -11.83
N SER A 53 28.00 7.47 -12.33
CA SER A 53 29.39 7.08 -12.05
C SER A 53 29.71 7.03 -10.56
N GLY A 54 29.30 8.04 -9.79
CA GLY A 54 29.42 8.11 -8.33
C GLY A 54 28.19 7.66 -7.53
N GLY A 55 27.29 6.86 -8.12
CA GLY A 55 26.00 6.49 -7.53
C GLY A 55 25.05 7.67 -7.34
N ALA A 56 23.94 7.43 -6.63
CA ALA A 56 23.01 8.49 -6.21
C ALA A 56 22.19 8.05 -4.99
N CYS A 57 22.11 8.90 -3.97
CA CYS A 57 21.20 8.64 -2.85
C CYS A 57 19.73 8.82 -3.29
N PHE A 58 18.77 8.14 -2.65
CA PHE A 58 17.35 8.13 -3.06
C PHE A 58 16.72 9.52 -3.21
N SER A 59 17.08 10.47 -2.35
CA SER A 59 16.63 11.86 -2.41
C SER A 59 17.43 12.74 -3.40
N LYS A 60 18.32 12.13 -4.20
CA LYS A 60 18.86 12.63 -5.49
C LYS A 60 18.49 11.72 -6.67
N ALA A 61 17.63 10.72 -6.49
CA ALA A 61 17.22 9.87 -7.60
C ALA A 61 16.39 10.70 -8.58
N PHE A 62 16.71 10.61 -9.87
CA PHE A 62 15.79 11.01 -10.93
C PHE A 62 15.42 9.77 -11.74
N CYS A 63 14.14 9.68 -12.10
CA CYS A 63 13.57 8.54 -12.81
C CYS A 63 12.34 9.02 -13.57
N ASP A 64 12.56 9.52 -14.79
CA ASP A 64 11.49 9.90 -15.70
C ASP A 64 10.78 8.63 -16.18
N THR A 65 9.45 8.61 -16.10
CA THR A 65 8.62 7.47 -16.49
C THR A 65 7.48 7.89 -17.40
N GLU A 66 7.24 7.09 -18.43
CA GLU A 66 5.99 7.02 -19.18
C GLU A 66 5.09 5.93 -18.59
N SER A 67 3.81 5.91 -18.96
CA SER A 67 2.87 4.84 -18.61
C SER A 67 2.50 4.06 -19.87
N PHE A 68 2.25 2.76 -19.74
CA PHE A 68 1.62 1.98 -20.81
C PHE A 68 0.12 2.33 -20.90
N ASP A 69 -0.46 2.17 -22.09
CA ASP A 69 -1.89 2.47 -22.37
C ASP A 69 -2.87 1.44 -21.76
N GLU A 70 -2.35 0.34 -21.21
CA GLU A 70 -3.14 -0.71 -20.56
C GLU A 70 -2.61 -0.96 -19.14
N GLY A 71 -3.53 -0.99 -18.17
CA GLY A 71 -3.30 -1.42 -16.79
C GLY A 71 -4.31 -2.46 -16.34
N MET A 72 -4.13 -2.97 -15.12
CA MET A 72 -4.94 -4.01 -14.46
C MET A 72 -5.62 -3.46 -13.19
N VAL A 73 -6.40 -4.28 -12.47
CA VAL A 73 -6.88 -3.93 -11.12
C VAL A 73 -5.97 -4.54 -10.04
N LEU A 74 -5.92 -3.95 -8.85
CA LEU A 74 -5.09 -4.45 -7.74
C LEU A 74 -5.41 -5.91 -7.40
N GLY A 75 -6.67 -6.34 -7.54
CA GLY A 75 -7.11 -7.70 -7.31
C GLY A 75 -6.52 -8.76 -8.25
N ASP A 76 -6.07 -8.38 -9.46
CA ASP A 76 -5.42 -9.31 -10.40
C ASP A 76 -4.08 -9.84 -9.87
N VAL A 77 -3.36 -9.01 -9.11
CA VAL A 77 -2.11 -9.35 -8.40
C VAL A 77 -2.37 -10.12 -7.11
N PHE A 78 -3.52 -9.91 -6.45
CA PHE A 78 -3.83 -10.47 -5.14
C PHE A 78 -4.92 -11.54 -5.15
N GLN A 79 -4.95 -12.40 -6.17
CA GLN A 79 -6.05 -13.33 -6.41
C GLN A 79 -6.39 -14.22 -5.21
N THR A 80 -5.38 -14.68 -4.44
CA THR A 80 -5.58 -15.47 -3.21
C THR A 80 -6.27 -14.66 -2.12
N GLY A 81 -5.91 -13.38 -1.95
CA GLY A 81 -6.59 -12.45 -1.05
C GLY A 81 -8.02 -12.13 -1.48
N ILE A 82 -8.23 -11.87 -2.78
CA ILE A 82 -9.56 -11.61 -3.35
C ILE A 82 -10.47 -12.84 -3.22
N LYS A 83 -9.98 -14.05 -3.49
CA LYS A 83 -10.73 -15.32 -3.25
C LYS A 83 -11.13 -15.46 -1.79
N THR A 84 -10.25 -15.12 -0.85
CA THR A 84 -10.53 -15.13 0.60
C THR A 84 -11.64 -14.13 0.97
N LEU A 85 -11.52 -12.87 0.51
CA LEU A 85 -12.52 -11.82 0.72
C LEU A 85 -13.88 -12.19 0.09
N LYS A 86 -13.90 -12.73 -1.13
CA LYS A 86 -15.12 -13.19 -1.83
C LYS A 86 -15.84 -14.28 -1.06
N ASN A 87 -15.11 -15.31 -0.61
CA ASN A 87 -15.69 -16.45 0.09
C ASN A 87 -16.29 -16.05 1.45
N PHE A 88 -15.63 -15.14 2.18
CA PHE A 88 -16.18 -14.59 3.42
C PHE A 88 -17.38 -13.68 3.17
N ALA A 89 -17.30 -12.75 2.22
CA ALA A 89 -18.39 -11.82 1.90
C ALA A 89 -19.67 -12.53 1.44
N LYS A 90 -19.56 -13.61 0.66
CA LYS A 90 -20.70 -14.41 0.16
C LYS A 90 -21.27 -15.37 1.22
N ASN A 91 -20.40 -16.12 1.90
CA ASN A 91 -20.80 -17.32 2.65
C ASN A 91 -20.42 -17.30 4.14
N GLY A 92 -19.73 -16.26 4.63
CA GLY A 92 -19.10 -16.26 5.96
C GLY A 92 -17.91 -17.22 6.08
N THR A 93 -17.44 -17.81 4.98
CA THR A 93 -16.38 -18.83 4.98
C THR A 93 -15.03 -18.23 5.32
N LEU A 94 -14.42 -18.70 6.42
CA LEU A 94 -13.07 -18.36 6.84
C LEU A 94 -12.04 -19.26 6.10
N PRO A 95 -10.81 -18.77 5.81
CA PRO A 95 -9.76 -19.58 5.19
C PRO A 95 -9.22 -20.66 6.15
N GLU A 96 -8.93 -21.84 5.61
CA GLU A 96 -8.47 -23.00 6.41
C GLU A 96 -6.96 -22.99 6.69
N GLU A 97 -6.15 -22.42 5.78
CA GLU A 97 -4.70 -22.36 5.92
C GLU A 97 -4.31 -21.38 7.04
N ARG A 98 -3.41 -21.80 7.95
CA ARG A 98 -3.17 -21.12 9.21
C ARG A 98 -2.63 -19.69 9.06
N ARG A 99 -1.80 -19.39 8.07
CA ARG A 99 -1.28 -18.04 7.81
C ARG A 99 -2.36 -17.15 7.20
N MET A 100 -3.08 -17.62 6.18
CA MET A 100 -4.28 -16.93 5.67
C MET A 100 -5.29 -16.64 6.78
N PHE A 101 -5.58 -17.60 7.67
CA PHE A 101 -6.46 -17.41 8.82
C PHE A 101 -5.96 -16.33 9.77
N LEU A 102 -4.68 -16.34 10.17
CA LEU A 102 -4.13 -15.33 11.07
C LEU A 102 -4.14 -13.92 10.47
N ALA A 103 -3.83 -13.78 9.18
CA ALA A 103 -3.93 -12.51 8.48
C ALA A 103 -5.39 -12.04 8.32
N PHE A 104 -6.32 -12.96 8.02
CA PHE A 104 -7.74 -12.65 7.88
C PHE A 104 -8.39 -12.25 9.23
N ASP A 105 -7.99 -12.92 10.31
CA ASP A 105 -8.46 -12.60 11.66
C ASP A 105 -8.00 -11.20 12.09
N LYS A 106 -6.78 -10.79 11.74
CA LYS A 106 -6.29 -9.40 11.92
C LYS A 106 -7.19 -8.38 11.22
N LEU A 107 -7.62 -8.66 9.98
CA LEU A 107 -8.57 -7.81 9.25
C LEU A 107 -9.93 -7.76 9.96
N LEU A 108 -10.52 -8.89 10.34
CA LEU A 108 -11.84 -8.92 10.98
C LEU A 108 -11.85 -8.20 12.34
N ASN A 109 -10.81 -8.42 13.16
CA ASN A 109 -10.61 -7.69 14.41
C ASN A 109 -10.44 -6.18 14.19
N PHE A 110 -9.75 -5.76 13.12
CA PHE A 110 -9.64 -4.34 12.76
C PHE A 110 -10.98 -3.77 12.27
N LEU A 111 -11.74 -4.51 11.48
CA LEU A 111 -13.03 -4.10 10.94
C LEU A 111 -14.10 -3.97 12.03
N ASN A 112 -14.14 -4.86 13.02
CA ASN A 112 -15.02 -4.76 14.18
C ASN A 112 -14.54 -3.71 15.21
N GLY A 113 -13.24 -3.37 15.18
CA GLY A 113 -12.59 -2.47 16.13
C GLY A 113 -12.57 -0.99 15.73
N GLU A 114 -11.73 -0.23 16.43
CA GLU A 114 -11.57 1.21 16.20
C GLU A 114 -10.73 1.50 14.94
N LYS A 115 -11.44 1.89 13.88
CA LYS A 115 -10.93 2.27 12.55
C LYS A 115 -10.43 3.73 12.47
N SER A 116 -10.34 4.44 13.59
CA SER A 116 -9.97 5.86 13.67
C SER A 116 -8.73 6.13 14.51
N ILE A 117 -7.87 7.04 14.03
CA ILE A 117 -6.83 7.64 14.87
C ILE A 117 -7.50 8.69 15.75
N LYS A 118 -7.41 8.55 17.06
CA LYS A 118 -7.97 9.52 18.01
C LYS A 118 -7.11 10.79 18.03
N PHE A 119 -7.70 11.92 17.63
CA PHE A 119 -7.17 13.26 17.83
C PHE A 119 -8.26 14.16 18.44
N ASN A 120 -7.86 15.12 19.27
CA ASN A 120 -8.78 16.08 19.89
C ASN A 120 -9.29 17.13 18.88
N ASN A 121 -8.57 17.33 17.77
CA ASN A 121 -8.98 18.13 16.62
C ASN A 121 -8.47 17.42 15.35
N PRO A 122 -9.32 17.06 14.36
CA PRO A 122 -8.88 16.46 13.11
C PRO A 122 -7.90 17.31 12.29
N GLN A 123 -7.86 18.63 12.47
CA GLN A 123 -6.87 19.49 11.82
C GLN A 123 -5.43 19.15 12.25
N ASN A 124 -5.24 18.60 13.46
CA ASN A 124 -3.90 18.21 13.94
C ASN A 124 -3.26 17.16 13.03
N LEU A 125 -4.05 16.28 12.40
CA LEU A 125 -3.58 15.25 11.46
C LEU A 125 -2.94 15.86 10.21
N HIS A 126 -3.48 16.98 9.71
CA HIS A 126 -2.98 17.72 8.55
C HIS A 126 -1.78 18.63 8.89
N ALA A 127 -1.51 18.84 10.17
CA ALA A 127 -0.37 19.61 10.67
C ALA A 127 0.83 18.73 11.09
N LEU A 128 0.75 17.41 10.85
CA LEU A 128 1.86 16.49 11.10
C LEU A 128 2.86 16.52 9.93
N PRO A 129 4.18 16.45 10.21
CA PRO A 129 5.16 16.08 9.19
C PRO A 129 4.81 14.71 8.58
N GLU A 130 5.09 14.53 7.30
CA GLU A 130 4.63 13.35 6.56
C GLU A 130 5.27 12.05 7.04
N THR A 131 6.48 12.12 7.61
CA THR A 131 7.12 11.01 8.33
C THR A 131 6.40 10.67 9.63
N GLU A 132 5.85 11.65 10.36
CA GLU A 132 5.02 11.36 11.54
C GLU A 132 3.68 10.74 11.15
N LEU A 133 3.08 11.19 10.03
CA LEU A 133 1.89 10.56 9.47
C LEU A 133 2.16 9.12 9.01
N ALA A 134 3.27 8.86 8.32
CA ALA A 134 3.68 7.51 7.93
C ALA A 134 3.83 6.59 9.16
N VAL A 135 4.47 7.08 10.22
CA VAL A 135 4.61 6.39 11.52
C VAL A 135 3.25 6.10 12.17
N LEU A 136 2.27 7.01 12.07
CA LEU A 136 0.90 6.76 12.53
C LEU A 136 0.17 5.72 11.70
N VAL A 137 0.24 5.78 10.36
CA VAL A 137 -0.39 4.81 9.47
C VAL A 137 0.21 3.42 9.71
N ALA A 138 1.52 3.33 9.94
CA ALA A 138 2.16 2.07 10.31
C ALA A 138 1.64 1.53 11.65
N ASN A 139 1.64 2.34 12.72
CA ASN A 139 1.22 1.88 14.05
C ASN A 139 -0.29 1.62 14.18
N HIS A 140 -1.13 2.42 13.50
CA HIS A 140 -2.59 2.35 13.64
C HIS A 140 -3.30 1.54 12.56
N LEU A 141 -2.73 1.36 11.37
CA LEU A 141 -3.31 0.59 10.26
C LEU A 141 -2.45 -0.64 9.93
N MET A 142 -1.24 -0.46 9.42
CA MET A 142 -0.44 -1.56 8.85
C MET A 142 -0.11 -2.64 9.89
N GLY A 143 0.46 -2.26 11.04
CA GLY A 143 0.82 -3.18 12.12
C GLY A 143 -0.37 -3.86 12.81
N LYS A 144 -1.59 -3.32 12.64
CA LYS A 144 -2.83 -3.99 13.08
C LYS A 144 -3.37 -4.98 12.06
N LEU A 145 -3.13 -4.77 10.75
CA LEU A 145 -3.59 -5.63 9.66
C LEU A 145 -2.59 -6.75 9.32
N ALA A 146 -1.31 -6.56 9.63
CA ALA A 146 -0.27 -7.58 9.47
C ALA A 146 -0.31 -8.63 10.59
N ILE A 147 0.13 -9.86 10.30
CA ILE A 147 0.30 -10.92 11.32
C ILE A 147 1.25 -10.46 12.43
N SER A 148 2.40 -9.88 12.05
CA SER A 148 3.36 -9.23 12.94
C SER A 148 3.22 -7.70 12.86
N SER A 149 3.23 -7.03 14.02
CA SER A 149 3.10 -5.57 14.13
C SER A 149 4.45 -4.82 14.11
N CYS A 150 5.56 -5.52 13.84
CA CYS A 150 6.90 -4.94 13.90
C CYS A 150 7.23 -4.08 12.67
N PHE A 151 7.77 -2.89 12.91
CA PHE A 151 8.31 -2.02 11.87
C PHE A 151 9.52 -1.24 12.39
N LEU A 152 10.38 -0.83 11.47
CA LEU A 152 11.64 -0.14 11.72
C LEU A 152 11.59 1.23 11.02
N VAL A 153 11.62 2.30 11.80
CA VAL A 153 11.63 3.69 11.33
C VAL A 153 13.08 4.18 11.22
N ASP A 154 13.38 5.04 10.26
CA ASP A 154 14.75 5.56 10.11
C ASP A 154 15.27 6.27 11.38
N LYS A 155 16.40 5.80 11.90
CA LYS A 155 17.18 6.44 12.97
C LYS A 155 17.65 7.86 12.63
N ASN A 156 17.58 8.31 11.38
CA ASN A 156 17.93 9.69 11.02
C ASN A 156 16.71 10.63 10.96
N CYS A 157 15.48 10.14 11.18
CA CYS A 157 14.29 10.99 11.14
C CYS A 157 14.28 12.04 12.28
N THR A 158 13.67 13.18 12.02
CA THR A 158 13.32 14.18 13.04
C THR A 158 12.08 13.73 13.83
N GLY A 159 11.72 14.45 14.90
CA GLY A 159 10.44 14.22 15.62
C GLY A 159 10.31 12.90 16.40
N LYS A 160 11.42 12.19 16.67
CA LYS A 160 11.42 10.92 17.41
C LYS A 160 10.76 11.04 18.79
N ARG A 161 9.95 10.05 19.16
CA ARG A 161 9.26 9.96 20.46
C ARG A 161 9.17 8.52 20.95
N ASP A 162 9.24 8.33 22.27
CA ASP A 162 9.15 7.02 22.94
C ASP A 162 7.72 6.43 22.96
N GLY A 163 6.73 7.18 22.46
CA GLY A 163 5.32 6.82 22.44
C GLY A 163 4.61 7.34 21.20
N CYS A 164 3.40 6.83 20.95
CA CYS A 164 2.64 7.20 19.75
C CYS A 164 2.11 8.63 19.84
N CYS A 165 2.07 9.34 18.71
CA CYS A 165 1.64 10.74 18.62
C CYS A 165 0.15 10.95 18.35
N CYS A 166 -0.67 9.89 18.35
CA CYS A 166 -2.11 10.08 18.46
C CYS A 166 -2.46 10.69 19.84
N GLY A 167 -3.66 11.26 19.98
CA GLY A 167 -4.09 11.95 21.21
C GLY A 167 -4.28 11.07 22.45
N VAL A 168 -3.79 9.82 22.45
CA VAL A 168 -4.02 8.81 23.48
C VAL A 168 -2.71 8.52 24.22
N ARG A 169 -2.56 9.10 25.43
CA ARG A 169 -1.35 8.99 26.27
C ARG A 169 -0.89 7.55 26.59
N SER A 170 -1.79 6.57 26.51
CA SER A 170 -1.49 5.15 26.73
C SER A 170 -1.11 4.38 25.45
N CYS A 171 -1.18 5.01 24.27
CA CYS A 171 -0.84 4.37 23.01
C CYS A 171 0.68 4.29 22.83
N ARG A 172 1.19 3.05 22.78
CA ARG A 172 2.61 2.78 22.54
C ARG A 172 2.88 2.60 21.04
N MET A 173 4.13 2.83 20.67
CA MET A 173 4.66 2.37 19.39
C MET A 173 4.86 0.85 19.43
N THR A 174 4.61 0.17 18.31
CA THR A 174 4.86 -1.27 18.12
C THR A 174 6.07 -1.56 17.22
N GLY A 175 6.69 -0.51 16.69
CA GLY A 175 7.98 -0.51 16.00
C GLY A 175 9.02 0.35 16.71
N GLU A 176 10.25 0.34 16.21
CA GLU A 176 11.43 0.98 16.80
C GLU A 176 12.19 1.87 15.79
N TYR A 177 13.15 2.67 16.27
CA TYR A 177 14.02 3.49 15.42
C TYR A 177 15.36 2.80 15.21
N GLY A 178 15.78 2.59 13.96
CA GLY A 178 17.03 1.90 13.65
C GLY A 178 17.54 2.12 12.24
N ASP A 179 18.44 1.26 11.78
CA ASP A 179 19.04 1.42 10.47
C ASP A 179 18.09 0.91 9.36
N THR A 180 17.61 1.82 8.51
CA THR A 180 16.78 1.51 7.35
C THR A 180 17.55 1.70 6.02
N SER A 181 18.87 1.81 6.08
CA SER A 181 19.70 2.01 4.89
C SER A 181 19.75 0.77 4.01
N ILE A 182 19.61 0.96 2.70
CA ILE A 182 19.72 -0.08 1.68
C ILE A 182 20.51 0.41 0.48
N GLY A 183 20.94 -0.53 -0.36
CA GLY A 183 21.57 -0.25 -1.65
C GLY A 183 23.08 -0.50 -1.68
N ASN A 184 23.79 0.17 -2.59
CA ASN A 184 25.25 0.24 -2.65
C ASN A 184 25.65 1.64 -3.15
N LEU A 185 26.72 2.22 -2.60
CA LEU A 185 27.20 3.58 -2.90
C LEU A 185 27.51 3.82 -4.37
N GLU A 186 27.78 2.77 -5.15
CA GLU A 186 28.03 2.89 -6.59
C GLU A 186 26.76 3.03 -7.44
N VAL A 187 25.57 2.85 -6.87
CA VAL A 187 24.27 2.84 -7.56
C VAL A 187 23.23 3.63 -6.74
N TRP A 188 21.93 3.31 -6.85
CA TRP A 188 20.93 3.84 -5.92
C TRP A 188 21.08 3.27 -4.50
N HIS A 189 21.09 4.17 -3.51
CA HIS A 189 21.22 3.83 -2.10
C HIS A 189 20.55 4.85 -1.17
N GLY A 190 20.48 4.56 0.12
CA GLY A 190 20.03 5.49 1.16
C GLY A 190 19.04 4.85 2.11
N HIS A 191 18.39 5.67 2.92
CA HIS A 191 17.42 5.22 3.91
C HIS A 191 16.03 5.05 3.27
N LEU A 192 15.33 3.98 3.65
CA LEU A 192 13.88 3.92 3.58
C LEU A 192 13.32 4.71 4.77
N ASP A 193 12.22 5.44 4.59
CA ASP A 193 11.63 6.20 5.71
C ASP A 193 11.12 5.23 6.80
N MET A 194 10.63 4.04 6.38
CA MET A 194 10.33 2.91 7.24
C MET A 194 10.34 1.56 6.50
N ILE A 195 10.55 0.46 7.24
CA ILE A 195 10.38 -0.92 6.78
C ILE A 195 9.40 -1.64 7.71
N VAL A 196 8.40 -2.34 7.17
CA VAL A 196 7.50 -3.22 7.93
C VAL A 196 7.96 -4.67 7.75
N ASN A 197 8.03 -5.44 8.85
CA ASN A 197 8.35 -6.88 8.88
C ASN A 197 9.60 -7.32 8.06
N ASP A 198 10.62 -6.46 7.95
CA ASP A 198 11.81 -6.63 7.08
C ASP A 198 11.52 -6.83 5.57
N ASP A 199 10.25 -6.71 5.14
CA ASP A 199 9.80 -7.23 3.85
C ASP A 199 8.89 -6.31 3.03
N LEU A 200 8.44 -5.20 3.60
CA LEU A 200 7.69 -4.15 2.92
C LEU A 200 8.35 -2.79 3.18
N ALA A 201 8.73 -2.09 2.11
CA ALA A 201 9.20 -0.71 2.20
C ALA A 201 8.03 0.27 2.31
N VAL A 202 8.21 1.34 3.11
CA VAL A 202 7.26 2.44 3.23
C VAL A 202 8.01 3.76 3.07
N GLY A 203 7.54 4.59 2.14
CA GLY A 203 8.07 5.91 1.84
C GLY A 203 7.14 7.02 2.31
N ALA A 204 7.69 8.04 2.96
CA ALA A 204 6.99 9.30 3.22
C ALA A 204 7.29 10.29 2.08
N ILE A 205 6.26 10.99 1.59
CA ILE A 205 6.41 12.06 0.61
C ILE A 205 6.23 13.41 1.29
N GLU A 206 7.36 14.07 1.51
CA GLU A 206 7.42 15.47 1.92
C GLU A 206 6.79 16.36 0.83
N ASN A 207 5.91 17.28 1.21
CA ASN A 207 5.57 18.42 0.36
C ASN A 207 6.80 19.33 0.25
N PRO A 208 7.10 19.92 -0.93
CA PRO A 208 8.20 20.87 -1.03
C PRO A 208 7.90 22.06 -0.10
N PRO A 209 8.88 22.51 0.70
CA PRO A 209 8.65 23.55 1.71
C PRO A 209 8.20 24.85 1.05
N ASP A 210 7.21 25.51 1.64
CA ASP A 210 6.77 26.85 1.24
C ASP A 210 7.97 27.81 1.23
N SER A 211 8.45 28.16 0.04
CA SER A 211 9.68 28.94 -0.10
C SER A 211 9.46 30.34 0.47
N SER A 212 10.12 30.63 1.59
CA SER A 212 9.95 31.88 2.32
C SER A 212 10.44 33.08 1.50
N GLY A 213 9.50 33.77 0.84
CA GLY A 213 9.71 35.16 0.43
C GLY A 213 9.89 35.48 -1.05
N GLU A 214 9.14 34.87 -1.97
CA GLU A 214 8.73 35.61 -3.19
C GLU A 214 7.39 35.15 -3.78
N LYS A 215 6.66 36.07 -4.43
CA LYS A 215 5.27 35.84 -4.87
C LYS A 215 5.21 35.10 -6.22
N SER A 216 5.33 33.77 -6.17
CA SER A 216 5.00 32.89 -7.29
C SER A 216 3.70 32.11 -7.01
N THR A 217 2.62 32.43 -7.72
CA THR A 217 1.27 31.91 -7.41
C THR A 217 0.99 30.54 -8.04
N VAL A 218 1.81 29.54 -7.71
CA VAL A 218 1.51 28.11 -7.94
C VAL A 218 2.04 27.27 -6.77
N GLU A 219 1.15 26.83 -5.88
CA GLU A 219 1.45 25.76 -4.90
C GLU A 219 1.76 24.46 -5.67
N VAL A 220 3.04 24.12 -5.84
CA VAL A 220 3.43 22.82 -6.41
C VAL A 220 3.38 21.76 -5.32
N LYS A 221 2.17 21.33 -4.95
CA LYS A 221 1.97 20.20 -4.01
C LYS A 221 2.72 18.97 -4.52
N ALA A 222 3.33 18.21 -3.60
CA ALA A 222 4.08 17.03 -4.00
C ALA A 222 3.15 16.04 -4.72
N ASN A 223 3.52 15.65 -5.94
CA ASN A 223 2.76 14.62 -6.63
C ASN A 223 3.12 13.26 -6.03
N LEU A 224 2.13 12.59 -5.46
CA LEU A 224 2.23 11.23 -4.96
C LEU A 224 2.67 10.26 -6.07
N GLN A 225 2.17 10.47 -7.30
CA GLN A 225 2.43 9.61 -8.46
C GLN A 225 3.72 9.95 -9.22
N ARG A 226 4.37 8.92 -9.76
CA ARG A 226 5.67 8.91 -10.43
C ARG A 226 6.80 9.56 -9.61
N ASN A 227 6.78 9.39 -8.29
CA ASN A 227 7.77 9.96 -7.40
C ASN A 227 9.15 9.25 -7.55
N PRO A 228 10.24 9.93 -7.97
CA PRO A 228 11.52 9.27 -8.23
C PRO A 228 12.19 8.62 -7.02
N LYS A 229 12.06 9.22 -5.81
CA LYS A 229 12.54 8.64 -4.54
C LYS A 229 11.90 7.27 -4.34
N ILE A 230 10.57 7.19 -4.44
CA ILE A 230 9.82 5.94 -4.20
C ILE A 230 10.05 4.91 -5.32
N ILE A 231 10.14 5.32 -6.59
CA ILE A 231 10.49 4.40 -7.69
C ILE A 231 11.86 3.75 -7.43
N ALA A 232 12.88 4.57 -7.12
CA ALA A 232 14.23 4.07 -6.83
C ALA A 232 14.27 3.18 -5.59
N GLN A 233 13.58 3.57 -4.50
CA GLN A 233 13.42 2.75 -3.30
C GLN A 233 12.76 1.40 -3.62
N THR A 234 11.67 1.38 -4.39
CA THR A 234 10.93 0.15 -4.76
C THR A 234 11.81 -0.81 -5.57
N ILE A 235 12.55 -0.29 -6.55
CA ILE A 235 13.43 -1.08 -7.41
C ILE A 235 14.59 -1.69 -6.58
N VAL A 236 15.32 -0.87 -5.82
CA VAL A 236 16.43 -1.36 -4.96
C VAL A 236 15.92 -2.37 -3.92
N PHE A 237 14.76 -2.11 -3.32
CA PHE A 237 14.18 -3.01 -2.32
C PHE A 237 13.72 -4.34 -2.92
N SER A 238 13.13 -4.34 -4.13
CA SER A 238 12.76 -5.58 -4.85
C SER A 238 13.98 -6.46 -5.16
N PHE A 239 15.06 -5.90 -5.69
CA PHE A 239 16.31 -6.63 -5.89
C PHE A 239 16.85 -7.19 -4.57
N LEU A 240 16.85 -6.39 -3.50
CA LEU A 240 17.31 -6.82 -2.19
C LEU A 240 16.44 -7.91 -1.57
N GLN A 241 15.10 -7.85 -1.75
CA GLN A 241 14.19 -8.90 -1.33
C GLN A 241 14.42 -10.18 -2.13
N LYS A 242 14.64 -10.11 -3.45
CA LYS A 242 15.01 -11.26 -4.28
C LYS A 242 16.32 -11.90 -3.84
N LYS A 243 17.35 -11.09 -3.57
CA LYS A 243 18.66 -11.54 -3.06
C LYS A 243 18.57 -12.18 -1.67
N ARG A 244 17.76 -11.61 -0.76
CA ARG A 244 17.54 -12.15 0.60
C ARG A 244 16.65 -13.39 0.61
N HIS A 245 15.80 -13.55 -0.40
CA HIS A 245 14.75 -14.57 -0.43
C HIS A 245 14.59 -15.23 -1.83
N PRO A 246 15.64 -15.92 -2.35
CA PRO A 246 15.57 -16.59 -3.64
C PRO A 246 14.60 -17.79 -3.67
N GLU A 247 14.10 -18.24 -2.50
CA GLU A 247 13.12 -19.31 -2.36
C GLU A 247 11.67 -18.92 -2.73
N ARG A 248 11.41 -17.64 -3.04
CA ARG A 248 10.05 -17.17 -3.36
C ARG A 248 9.63 -17.55 -4.78
N GLU A 249 8.38 -17.97 -4.92
CA GLU A 249 7.74 -18.23 -6.21
C GLU A 249 7.49 -16.95 -7.03
N HIS A 250 7.41 -15.79 -6.38
CA HIS A 250 7.08 -14.51 -7.00
C HIS A 250 7.97 -13.37 -6.45
N PHE A 251 8.49 -12.51 -7.34
CA PHE A 251 9.38 -11.39 -6.99
C PHE A 251 8.77 -9.99 -7.16
N LEU A 252 7.48 -9.90 -7.51
CA LEU A 252 6.70 -8.67 -7.55
C LEU A 252 6.59 -8.06 -6.14
N THR A 253 7.53 -7.17 -5.80
CA THR A 253 7.75 -6.68 -4.44
C THR A 253 7.11 -5.31 -4.24
N PRO A 254 6.26 -5.12 -3.20
CA PRO A 254 5.59 -3.85 -2.94
C PRO A 254 6.46 -2.81 -2.21
N CYS A 255 6.09 -1.54 -2.41
CA CYS A 255 6.43 -0.39 -1.58
C CYS A 255 5.18 0.49 -1.44
N ILE A 256 4.90 1.04 -0.25
CA ILE A 256 3.78 1.99 -0.03
C ILE A 256 4.32 3.41 0.09
N GLY A 257 3.85 4.31 -0.75
CA GLY A 257 4.06 5.76 -0.58
C GLY A 257 2.89 6.40 0.16
N ILE A 258 3.17 7.20 1.18
CA ILE A 258 2.17 7.85 2.03
C ILE A 258 2.24 9.38 1.83
N GLY A 259 1.09 9.97 1.51
CA GLY A 259 0.85 11.42 1.55
C GLY A 259 -0.31 11.76 2.50
N ASN A 260 -0.63 13.06 2.61
CA ASN A 260 -1.43 13.64 3.70
C ASN A 260 -2.86 13.05 3.82
N SER A 261 -3.45 12.57 2.73
CA SER A 261 -4.82 12.03 2.68
C SER A 261 -4.99 10.81 1.76
N GLU A 262 -3.91 10.33 1.15
CA GLU A 262 -3.90 9.31 0.10
C GLU A 262 -2.60 8.50 0.16
N LEU A 263 -2.65 7.25 -0.30
CA LEU A 263 -1.50 6.38 -0.49
C LEU A 263 -1.39 5.88 -1.93
N ILE A 264 -0.19 5.54 -2.34
CA ILE A 264 0.13 4.77 -3.54
C ILE A 264 0.77 3.46 -3.13
N ILE A 265 0.66 2.46 -4.00
CA ILE A 265 1.43 1.23 -3.91
C ILE A 265 2.19 1.09 -5.22
N LEU A 266 3.52 1.04 -5.14
CA LEU A 266 4.35 0.64 -6.27
C LEU A 266 4.73 -0.82 -6.09
N PHE A 267 4.88 -1.53 -7.21
CA PHE A 267 5.45 -2.87 -7.25
C PHE A 267 6.58 -2.89 -8.27
N TYR A 268 7.70 -3.54 -7.94
CA TYR A 268 8.71 -3.89 -8.95
C TYR A 268 8.98 -5.38 -8.93
N ASP A 269 8.85 -6.01 -10.10
CA ASP A 269 9.31 -7.37 -10.35
C ASP A 269 10.73 -7.31 -10.94
N SER A 270 11.72 -7.63 -10.10
CA SER A 270 13.15 -7.67 -10.44
C SER A 270 13.59 -8.94 -11.19
N GLU A 271 12.66 -9.85 -11.50
CA GLU A 271 12.87 -10.95 -12.43
C GLU A 271 12.43 -10.58 -13.85
N HIS A 272 11.23 -10.00 -13.95
CA HIS A 272 10.59 -9.68 -15.22
C HIS A 272 10.91 -8.28 -15.74
N ASP A 273 11.58 -7.43 -14.97
CA ASP A 273 11.79 -5.99 -15.22
C ASP A 273 10.46 -5.26 -15.49
N VAL A 274 9.52 -5.32 -14.54
CA VAL A 274 8.21 -4.65 -14.66
C VAL A 274 7.95 -3.81 -13.41
N LEU A 275 7.66 -2.53 -13.64
CA LEU A 275 7.31 -1.54 -12.62
C LEU A 275 5.82 -1.22 -12.74
N LEU A 276 5.05 -1.35 -11.66
CA LEU A 276 3.64 -0.99 -11.58
C LEU A 276 3.47 0.13 -10.55
N GLU A 277 2.61 1.10 -10.83
CA GLU A 277 2.17 2.13 -9.88
C GLU A 277 0.64 2.10 -9.75
N SER A 278 0.12 2.22 -8.53
CA SER A 278 -1.33 2.24 -8.31
C SER A 278 -1.99 3.57 -8.63
N SER A 279 -3.30 3.55 -8.87
CA SER A 279 -4.12 4.74 -8.64
C SER A 279 -4.01 5.20 -7.17
N ARG A 280 -4.32 6.48 -6.93
CA ARG A 280 -4.35 7.08 -5.60
C ARG A 280 -5.44 6.43 -4.76
N VAL A 281 -5.08 5.85 -3.62
CA VAL A 281 -6.01 5.19 -2.69
C VAL A 281 -6.33 6.14 -1.53
N PRO A 282 -7.60 6.55 -1.32
CA PRO A 282 -7.95 7.45 -0.22
C PRO A 282 -7.62 6.84 1.14
N LEU A 283 -6.76 7.50 1.92
CA LEU A 283 -6.31 6.98 3.22
C LEU A 283 -7.46 7.01 4.24
N PHE A 284 -8.28 8.06 4.22
CA PHE A 284 -9.39 8.30 5.16
C PHE A 284 -10.75 8.37 4.46
N GLU A 285 -11.85 8.20 5.22
CA GLU A 285 -13.23 8.29 4.67
C GLU A 285 -13.61 9.70 4.17
N SER A 286 -12.96 10.75 4.66
CA SER A 286 -13.07 12.12 4.14
C SER A 286 -11.89 12.98 4.59
N SER A 287 -11.69 14.14 3.97
CA SER A 287 -10.61 15.10 4.32
C SER A 287 -10.68 15.65 5.75
N VAL A 288 -11.84 15.57 6.42
CA VAL A 288 -12.04 16.02 7.81
C VAL A 288 -12.10 14.86 8.82
N SER A 289 -11.86 13.63 8.37
CA SER A 289 -12.01 12.41 9.17
C SER A 289 -10.65 11.76 9.44
N CYS A 290 -10.40 11.40 10.70
CA CYS A 290 -9.24 10.57 11.08
C CYS A 290 -9.54 9.06 11.01
N LYS A 291 -10.65 8.66 10.37
CA LYS A 291 -11.09 7.28 10.19
C LYS A 291 -10.64 6.74 8.83
N PHE A 292 -9.93 5.62 8.81
CA PHE A 292 -9.41 5.00 7.59
C PHE A 292 -10.55 4.55 6.67
N SER A 293 -10.35 4.69 5.35
CA SER A 293 -11.32 4.23 4.35
C SER A 293 -11.31 2.70 4.22
N TYR A 294 -12.42 2.09 3.80
CA TYR A 294 -12.41 0.64 3.54
C TYR A 294 -11.45 0.27 2.38
N SER A 295 -11.25 1.17 1.41
CA SER A 295 -10.28 0.99 0.33
C SER A 295 -8.83 0.93 0.84
N SER A 296 -8.41 1.85 1.73
CA SER A 296 -7.06 1.80 2.32
C SER A 296 -6.90 0.63 3.28
N ILE A 297 -7.95 0.25 4.03
CA ILE A 297 -7.93 -0.93 4.90
C ILE A 297 -7.67 -2.21 4.10
N LEU A 298 -8.44 -2.47 3.03
CA LEU A 298 -8.26 -3.69 2.24
C LEU A 298 -6.97 -3.67 1.42
N ALA A 299 -6.60 -2.52 0.82
CA ALA A 299 -5.35 -2.39 0.07
C ALA A 299 -4.12 -2.59 0.97
N CYS A 300 -4.07 -1.94 2.13
CA CYS A 300 -3.00 -2.18 3.10
C CYS A 300 -3.01 -3.62 3.61
N TRP A 301 -4.17 -4.22 3.91
CA TRP A 301 -4.24 -5.61 4.37
C TRP A 301 -3.64 -6.61 3.37
N LEU A 302 -3.92 -6.44 2.07
CA LEU A 302 -3.34 -7.24 1.00
C LEU A 302 -1.81 -7.03 0.94
N VAL A 303 -1.35 -5.78 0.94
CA VAL A 303 0.06 -5.43 0.76
C VAL A 303 0.93 -5.80 1.95
N VAL A 304 0.49 -5.56 3.20
CA VAL A 304 1.28 -5.93 4.40
C VAL A 304 1.33 -7.45 4.65
N ASN A 305 0.50 -8.22 3.93
CA ASN A 305 0.49 -9.68 3.94
C ASN A 305 0.80 -10.25 2.53
N TYR A 306 1.55 -9.53 1.68
CA TYR A 306 1.72 -9.88 0.26
C TYR A 306 2.30 -11.29 0.05
N LYS A 307 3.21 -11.74 0.92
CA LYS A 307 3.77 -13.11 0.95
C LYS A 307 2.73 -14.24 1.11
N ILE A 308 1.48 -13.91 1.41
CA ILE A 308 0.37 -14.84 1.63
C ILE A 308 -0.71 -14.67 0.54
N PHE A 309 -0.96 -13.44 0.10
CA PHE A 309 -2.10 -13.13 -0.79
C PHE A 309 -1.74 -12.74 -2.22
N CYS A 310 -0.48 -12.39 -2.50
CA CYS A 310 -0.01 -12.09 -3.86
C CYS A 310 0.10 -13.39 -4.68
N SER A 311 -0.36 -13.34 -5.92
CA SER A 311 -0.30 -14.41 -6.92
C SER A 311 0.68 -14.07 -8.06
N GLY A 312 1.59 -13.13 -7.81
CA GLY A 312 2.64 -12.72 -8.74
C GLY A 312 2.20 -11.71 -9.79
N LEU A 313 3.06 -11.52 -10.79
CA LEU A 313 2.81 -10.67 -11.95
C LEU A 313 1.99 -11.44 -12.99
N VAL A 314 0.87 -10.85 -13.41
CA VAL A 314 0.01 -11.37 -14.48
C VAL A 314 0.82 -11.57 -15.78
N GLU A 315 0.72 -12.76 -16.38
CA GLU A 315 1.56 -13.19 -17.52
C GLU A 315 1.55 -12.18 -18.68
N GLU A 316 0.36 -11.68 -19.03
CA GLU A 316 0.14 -10.70 -20.11
C GLU A 316 0.97 -9.42 -19.92
N PHE A 317 1.18 -8.99 -18.67
CA PHE A 317 1.91 -7.76 -18.34
C PHE A 317 3.42 -7.96 -18.23
N LYS A 318 3.95 -9.19 -18.36
CA LYS A 318 5.40 -9.43 -18.44
C LYS A 318 6.04 -8.81 -19.70
N ILE A 319 5.24 -8.40 -20.70
CA ILE A 319 5.71 -7.67 -21.87
C ILE A 319 5.94 -6.18 -21.59
N CYS A 320 5.32 -5.62 -20.54
CA CYS A 320 5.36 -4.20 -20.18
C CYS A 320 6.67 -3.84 -19.46
N LYS A 321 7.81 -4.01 -20.14
CA LYS A 321 9.13 -3.79 -19.56
C LYS A 321 9.32 -2.36 -19.06
N SER A 322 9.85 -2.22 -17.85
CA SER A 322 10.17 -0.93 -17.25
C SER A 322 11.41 -0.28 -17.87
N ASN A 323 12.21 -1.04 -18.64
CA ASN A 323 13.53 -0.65 -19.16
C ASN A 323 14.57 -0.33 -18.08
N PHE A 324 14.33 -0.63 -16.80
CA PHE A 324 15.35 -0.46 -15.77
C PHE A 324 16.64 -1.23 -16.10
N PHE A 325 16.54 -2.44 -16.65
CA PHE A 325 17.72 -3.23 -17.03
C PHE A 325 18.53 -2.57 -18.16
N LEU A 326 17.88 -1.77 -19.02
CA LEU A 326 18.53 -1.02 -20.10
C LEU A 326 19.31 0.18 -19.54
N HIS A 327 18.71 0.96 -18.63
CA HIS A 327 19.34 2.14 -18.02
C HIS A 327 20.41 1.76 -16.99
N ALA A 328 20.18 0.71 -16.21
CA ALA A 328 21.11 0.21 -15.20
C ALA A 328 22.20 -0.73 -15.75
N ARG A 329 22.22 -1.00 -17.07
CA ARG A 329 23.01 -2.06 -17.74
C ARG A 329 24.47 -2.16 -17.30
N GLU A 330 25.14 -1.03 -17.08
CA GLU A 330 26.57 -0.94 -16.73
C GLU A 330 26.86 -1.27 -15.26
N LYS A 331 25.84 -1.25 -14.39
CA LYS A 331 25.93 -1.55 -12.96
C LYS A 331 24.89 -2.58 -12.49
N ILE A 332 24.23 -3.29 -13.41
CA ILE A 332 23.12 -4.21 -13.11
C ILE A 332 23.52 -5.38 -12.19
N ASN A 333 24.79 -5.79 -12.20
CA ASN A 333 25.31 -6.81 -11.29
C ASN A 333 25.40 -6.27 -9.84
N ILE A 334 25.70 -4.98 -9.65
CA ILE A 334 25.69 -4.36 -8.33
C ILE A 334 24.27 -4.41 -7.71
N TYR A 335 23.24 -4.19 -8.54
CA TYR A 335 21.83 -4.35 -8.16
C TYR A 335 21.44 -5.80 -7.84
N LYS A 336 21.98 -6.81 -8.53
CA LYS A 336 21.67 -8.22 -8.26
C LYS A 336 22.41 -8.76 -7.04
N ASP A 337 23.71 -8.51 -6.97
CA ASP A 337 24.64 -9.32 -6.19
C ASP A 337 25.27 -8.54 -5.03
N GLU A 338 25.34 -7.21 -5.09
CA GLU A 338 26.15 -6.40 -4.16
C GLU A 338 25.34 -5.45 -3.25
N LEU A 339 24.02 -5.35 -3.43
CA LEU A 339 23.16 -4.57 -2.55
C LEU A 339 23.25 -5.05 -1.08
N LYS A 340 23.25 -4.08 -0.15
CA LYS A 340 23.31 -4.31 1.29
C LYS A 340 21.99 -3.91 1.96
N PHE A 341 21.79 -4.48 3.15
CA PHE A 341 20.75 -4.10 4.10
C PHE A 341 21.45 -3.65 5.37
N GLN A 342 21.17 -2.42 5.81
CA GLN A 342 21.82 -1.70 6.91
C GLN A 342 23.30 -1.38 6.66
N ASN A 343 23.82 -0.39 7.40
CA ASN A 343 25.22 0.04 7.34
C ASN A 343 25.68 0.52 5.94
N VAL A 344 24.81 1.22 5.19
CA VAL A 344 25.17 1.88 3.92
C VAL A 344 25.48 3.36 4.18
N ASN A 345 26.73 3.78 3.95
CA ASN A 345 27.23 5.10 4.36
C ASN A 345 26.42 6.28 3.76
N SER A 346 26.33 7.37 4.53
CA SER A 346 25.27 8.38 4.40
C SER A 346 25.76 9.79 4.05
N PHE A 347 25.27 10.39 2.96
CA PHE A 347 25.36 11.84 2.70
C PHE A 347 24.13 12.39 1.94
N GLN A 348 23.88 13.70 2.09
CA GLN A 348 22.58 14.36 1.87
C GLN A 348 22.31 14.86 0.43
N SER A 349 21.07 15.32 0.20
CA SER A 349 20.33 15.46 -1.07
C SER A 349 20.02 16.90 -1.53
N ASN A 350 19.58 17.04 -2.80
CA ASN A 350 18.86 18.19 -3.40
C ASN A 350 18.18 17.73 -4.73
N GLU A 351 17.03 18.32 -5.07
CA GLU A 351 16.09 17.99 -6.19
C GLU A 351 16.37 18.76 -7.53
N PRO A 352 15.59 18.71 -8.67
CA PRO A 352 14.23 18.14 -9.00
C PRO A 352 14.10 17.46 -10.43
N LYS A 353 12.97 17.26 -11.18
CA LYS A 353 11.50 17.60 -11.07
C LYS A 353 10.51 16.55 -11.72
N LEU A 354 9.66 16.88 -12.72
CA LEU A 354 8.48 16.09 -13.20
C LEU A 354 8.03 16.33 -14.68
N VAL A 355 7.25 15.40 -15.30
CA VAL A 355 5.97 15.68 -16.04
C VAL A 355 5.07 14.46 -16.46
N LYS A 356 3.74 14.62 -16.27
CA LYS A 356 2.44 14.03 -16.80
C LYS A 356 2.23 12.62 -17.45
N VAL A 357 0.99 12.10 -17.29
CA VAL A 357 0.43 10.73 -17.55
C VAL A 357 -0.76 10.73 -18.55
N ALA A 358 -1.12 9.57 -19.15
CA ALA A 358 -2.33 9.29 -19.95
C ALA A 358 -3.00 7.93 -19.57
N SER A 359 -4.09 7.47 -20.22
CA SER A 359 -5.02 6.48 -19.63
C SER A 359 -5.69 5.43 -20.55
N LYS A 360 -5.69 4.16 -20.11
CA LYS A 360 -6.77 3.13 -20.21
C LYS A 360 -6.43 1.87 -19.38
N VAL A 361 -7.42 0.98 -19.15
CA VAL A 361 -7.35 -0.20 -18.24
C VAL A 361 -8.18 -1.36 -18.81
N LYS A 362 -7.83 -2.62 -18.49
CA LYS A 362 -8.61 -3.85 -18.76
C LYS A 362 -8.68 -4.72 -17.50
N THR A 363 -9.69 -5.60 -17.43
CA THR A 363 -9.96 -6.51 -16.31
C THR A 363 -9.93 -7.99 -16.73
N SER A 364 -9.45 -8.87 -15.84
CA SER A 364 -9.37 -10.32 -16.14
C SER A 364 -10.70 -11.06 -15.95
N PRO A 365 -10.89 -12.25 -16.58
CA PRO A 365 -12.12 -13.03 -16.43
C PRO A 365 -12.43 -13.47 -14.98
N LEU A 366 -11.40 -13.72 -14.16
CA LEU A 366 -11.56 -14.08 -12.75
C LEU A 366 -12.10 -12.90 -11.92
N MET A 367 -11.75 -11.68 -12.29
CA MET A 367 -12.29 -10.48 -11.66
C MET A 367 -13.75 -10.25 -12.04
N HIS A 368 -14.16 -10.48 -13.29
CA HIS A 368 -15.57 -10.43 -13.69
C HIS A 368 -16.47 -11.49 -13.02
N GLU A 369 -15.96 -12.70 -12.77
CA GLU A 369 -16.68 -13.71 -11.96
C GLU A 369 -16.86 -13.25 -10.50
N THR A 370 -15.87 -12.53 -9.98
CA THR A 370 -15.87 -11.98 -8.63
C THR A 370 -16.78 -10.76 -8.50
N GLU A 371 -16.75 -9.84 -9.47
CA GLU A 371 -17.68 -8.73 -9.64
C GLU A 371 -19.13 -9.20 -9.54
N LYS A 372 -19.54 -10.14 -10.41
CA LYS A 372 -20.89 -10.70 -10.41
C LYS A 372 -21.27 -11.26 -9.04
N THR A 373 -20.35 -11.99 -8.40
CA THR A 373 -20.57 -12.58 -7.07
C THR A 373 -20.82 -11.53 -5.98
N ILE A 374 -20.10 -10.40 -5.99
CA ILE A 374 -20.29 -9.35 -4.98
C ILE A 374 -21.52 -8.48 -5.29
N LEU A 375 -21.86 -8.29 -6.57
CA LEU A 375 -23.12 -7.64 -6.97
C LEU A 375 -24.36 -8.45 -6.52
N GLU A 376 -24.33 -9.78 -6.65
CA GLU A 376 -25.35 -10.68 -6.08
C GLU A 376 -25.53 -10.46 -4.57
N VAL A 377 -24.43 -10.36 -3.81
CA VAL A 377 -24.46 -10.08 -2.36
C VAL A 377 -25.04 -8.69 -2.06
N LEU A 378 -24.62 -7.65 -2.77
CA LEU A 378 -25.12 -6.29 -2.56
C LEU A 378 -26.62 -6.15 -2.88
N LEU A 379 -27.11 -6.83 -3.92
CA LEU A 379 -28.54 -6.91 -4.22
C LEU A 379 -29.32 -7.63 -3.11
N SER A 380 -28.78 -8.72 -2.55
CA SER A 380 -29.42 -9.42 -1.44
C SER A 380 -29.55 -8.54 -0.19
N LEU A 381 -28.50 -7.77 0.14
CA LEU A 381 -28.51 -6.82 1.27
C LEU A 381 -29.54 -5.70 1.04
N ALA A 382 -29.57 -5.11 -0.16
CA ALA A 382 -30.56 -4.09 -0.50
C ALA A 382 -32.01 -4.61 -0.44
N SER A 383 -32.24 -5.89 -0.74
CA SER A 383 -33.55 -6.52 -0.58
C SER A 383 -33.94 -6.74 0.88
N ALA A 384 -32.98 -7.06 1.76
CA ALA A 384 -33.20 -7.19 3.20
C ALA A 384 -33.47 -5.82 3.85
N ASP A 385 -32.77 -4.76 3.42
CA ASP A 385 -33.04 -3.37 3.82
C ASP A 385 -34.47 -2.96 3.41
N ALA A 386 -34.94 -3.34 2.22
CA ALA A 386 -36.32 -3.06 1.79
C ALA A 386 -37.36 -3.83 2.61
N TYR A 387 -37.16 -5.13 2.86
CA TYR A 387 -38.07 -5.95 3.66
C TYR A 387 -38.18 -5.47 5.12
N SER A 388 -37.05 -5.16 5.77
CA SER A 388 -37.03 -4.67 7.15
C SER A 388 -37.76 -3.33 7.31
N ASN A 389 -37.54 -2.37 6.41
CA ASN A 389 -38.29 -1.12 6.40
C ASN A 389 -39.80 -1.34 6.19
N SER A 390 -40.19 -2.28 5.33
CA SER A 390 -41.61 -2.60 5.12
C SER A 390 -42.27 -3.23 6.36
N ALA A 391 -41.53 -4.07 7.11
CA ALA A 391 -42.01 -4.67 8.34
C ALA A 391 -42.17 -3.64 9.46
N SER A 392 -41.27 -2.65 9.59
CA SER A 392 -41.43 -1.57 10.57
C SER A 392 -42.62 -0.65 10.29
N GLY A 393 -43.07 -0.54 9.03
CA GLY A 393 -44.22 0.31 8.66
C GLY A 393 -45.60 -0.27 8.99
N SER A 394 -45.69 -1.50 9.49
CA SER A 394 -46.97 -2.21 9.72
C SER A 394 -47.42 -2.29 11.18
N ASN A 395 -46.66 -1.72 12.12
CA ASN A 395 -46.95 -1.73 13.57
C ASN A 395 -47.32 -0.34 14.14
N SER A 396 -47.97 0.51 13.34
CA SER A 396 -48.54 1.79 13.80
C SER A 396 -49.96 2.00 13.27
N ASN A 397 -50.93 1.49 14.02
CA ASN A 397 -52.37 1.79 13.96
C ASN A 397 -52.82 2.27 15.34
#